data_AF-A0A4Q9LUL2-F1
#
_entry.id   AF-A0A4Q9LUL2-F1
#
_cell.length_a   1.000
_cell.length_b   1.000
_cell.length_c   1.000
_cell.angle_alpha   90.00
_cell.angle_beta   90.00
_cell.angle_gamma   90.00
#
_symmetry.space_group_name_H-M   'P 1'
#
loop_
_entity.id
_entity.type
_entity.pdbx_description
1 polymer ?
#
loop_
_entity_poly.entity_id
_entity_poly.type
_entity_poly.pdbx_seq_one_letter_code
_entity_poly.pdbx_strand_id
1 'polypeptide(L)'
;MILEVIYPEISSKSIIYDYIDMLDELKNLRLQFENKLAKNYILSQFKNRNKKMLINFLFSDHSISKYDILELSFLTESKSVTLEKVNIIGSIVNSFQNCKFNQIESLTFKYCIFSTPDKESIRCKNLEYIKFHRCKFDNINFSNLFCKDIRYKIKKFYMNESQLTDKDLIWLCSLRCLVYMSFFDSIIPYNALLKFKKSDFANPTNLKLNLFQYKNRSKYKNHIYEEFGLIDR
;
A
#
# COMPACT_ATOMS: atom_id res chain seq x y z
N MET A 1 3.57 -19.90 13.38
CA MET A 1 3.14 -19.10 14.55
C MET A 1 2.51 -17.77 14.12
N ILE A 2 1.57 -17.24 14.92
CA ILE A 2 0.96 -15.90 14.78
C ILE A 2 1.32 -15.10 16.04
N LEU A 3 1.78 -13.86 15.87
CA LEU A 3 2.01 -12.93 16.99
C LEU A 3 1.23 -11.63 16.75
N GLU A 4 0.52 -11.17 17.76
CA GLU A 4 -0.11 -9.85 17.79
C GLU A 4 0.40 -9.05 18.98
N VAL A 5 0.92 -7.84 18.72
CA VAL A 5 1.31 -6.86 19.73
C VAL A 5 0.48 -5.61 19.49
N ILE A 6 -0.46 -5.33 20.40
CA ILE A 6 -1.44 -4.26 20.25
C ILE A 6 -1.37 -3.36 21.48
N TYR A 7 -1.12 -2.08 21.24
CA TYR A 7 -1.02 -1.02 22.25
C TYR A 7 -0.15 -1.42 23.45
N PRO A 8 1.11 -1.83 23.23
CA PRO A 8 1.95 -2.28 24.31
C PRO A 8 2.22 -1.14 25.29
N GLU A 9 2.15 -1.43 26.59
CA GLU A 9 2.54 -0.50 27.65
C GLU A 9 4.07 -0.35 27.77
N ILE A 10 4.83 -0.96 26.85
CA ILE A 10 6.28 -0.93 26.83
C ILE A 10 6.76 0.44 26.34
N SER A 11 7.63 1.08 27.12
CA SER A 11 8.17 2.41 26.81
C SER A 11 9.11 2.45 25.58
N SER A 12 9.67 1.31 25.18
CA SER A 12 10.55 1.17 24.01
C SER A 12 10.09 0.10 23.03
N LYS A 13 9.95 0.48 21.75
CA LYS A 13 9.63 -0.42 20.63
C LYS A 13 10.74 -1.43 20.34
N SER A 14 11.99 -1.11 20.66
CA SER A 14 13.11 -2.01 20.34
C SER A 14 13.07 -3.33 21.10
N ILE A 15 12.53 -3.33 22.32
CA ILE A 15 12.31 -4.56 23.11
C ILE A 15 11.35 -5.50 22.37
N ILE A 16 10.31 -4.94 21.74
CA ILE A 16 9.35 -5.72 20.94
C ILE A 16 10.04 -6.30 19.72
N TYR A 17 10.88 -5.52 19.03
CA TYR A 17 11.63 -5.99 17.87
C TYR A 17 12.64 -7.09 18.23
N ASP A 18 13.32 -6.97 19.36
CA ASP A 18 14.23 -8.01 19.87
C ASP A 18 13.49 -9.30 20.22
N TYR A 19 12.31 -9.21 20.85
CA TYR A 19 11.47 -10.36 21.12
C TYR A 19 11.02 -11.05 19.82
N ILE A 20 10.59 -10.27 18.82
CA ILE A 20 10.21 -10.80 17.51
C ILE A 20 11.38 -11.52 16.84
N ASP A 21 12.60 -10.96 16.92
CA ASP A 21 13.80 -11.55 16.34
C ASP A 21 14.07 -12.98 16.84
N MET A 22 13.80 -13.25 18.11
CA MET A 22 13.96 -14.58 18.73
C MET A 22 12.95 -15.64 18.24
N LEU A 23 11.93 -15.25 17.46
CA LEU A 23 10.86 -16.13 17.02
C LEU A 23 11.09 -16.69 15.61
N ASP A 24 11.79 -17.82 15.49
CA ASP A 24 12.20 -18.38 14.18
C ASP A 24 11.04 -18.79 13.27
N GLU A 25 9.96 -19.34 13.81
CA GLU A 25 8.81 -19.84 13.02
C GLU A 25 7.64 -18.85 12.87
N LEU A 26 7.92 -17.56 13.03
CA LEU A 26 6.91 -16.52 12.90
C LEU A 26 6.47 -16.37 11.44
N LYS A 27 5.18 -16.61 11.19
CA LYS A 27 4.58 -16.53 9.83
C LYS A 27 3.65 -15.33 9.68
N ASN A 28 2.99 -14.91 10.76
CA ASN A 28 2.08 -13.78 10.75
C ASN A 28 2.39 -12.86 11.92
N LEU A 29 2.53 -11.57 11.65
CA LEU A 29 2.82 -10.56 12.66
C LEU A 29 1.88 -9.38 12.51
N ARG A 30 1.29 -8.97 13.63
CA ARG A 30 0.54 -7.73 13.75
C ARG A 30 1.18 -6.84 14.82
N LEU A 31 1.57 -5.63 14.43
CA LEU A 31 2.12 -4.61 15.29
C LEU A 31 1.23 -3.37 15.24
N GLN A 32 0.68 -2.97 16.37
CA GLN A 32 -0.20 -1.82 16.48
C GLN A 32 0.19 -0.97 17.68
N PHE A 33 0.65 0.26 17.43
CA PHE A 33 1.11 1.20 18.44
C PHE A 33 0.13 2.36 18.63
N GLU A 34 0.12 2.94 19.84
CA GLU A 34 -0.69 4.09 20.19
C GLU A 34 0.16 5.37 20.26
N ASN A 35 -0.44 6.49 19.86
CA ASN A 35 0.21 7.79 19.56
C ASN A 35 0.93 8.48 20.75
N LYS A 36 0.95 7.85 21.93
CA LYS A 36 1.50 8.43 23.18
C LYS A 36 2.98 8.17 23.41
N LEU A 37 3.57 7.21 22.70
CA LEU A 37 4.98 6.85 22.87
C LEU A 37 5.87 7.69 21.93
N ALA A 38 5.97 8.99 22.16
CA ALA A 38 7.02 9.76 21.48
C ALA A 38 7.39 10.99 22.31
N LYS A 39 8.49 10.88 23.07
CA LYS A 39 9.33 12.07 23.27
C LYS A 39 10.83 11.81 23.30
N ASN A 40 11.32 10.62 23.65
CA ASN A 40 12.76 10.33 23.61
C ASN A 40 13.01 8.84 23.29
N TYR A 41 13.11 8.48 22.01
CA TYR A 41 13.63 7.16 21.64
C TYR A 41 15.14 7.17 21.72
N ILE A 42 15.69 6.55 22.77
CA ILE A 42 17.08 6.14 22.77
C ILE A 42 17.17 4.94 21.82
N LEU A 43 17.91 5.12 20.72
CA LEU A 43 18.26 4.04 19.81
C LEU A 43 19.00 2.98 20.61
N SER A 44 18.33 1.84 20.89
CA SER A 44 19.10 0.65 21.21
C SER A 44 19.82 0.28 19.93
N GLN A 45 21.12 0.58 19.89
CA GLN A 45 22.14 0.09 18.96
C GLN A 45 21.57 -0.98 18.02
N PHE A 46 21.41 -0.63 16.74
CA PHE A 46 20.95 -1.52 15.67
C PHE A 46 21.55 -2.92 15.84
N LYS A 47 20.81 -3.83 16.47
CA LYS A 47 21.21 -5.23 16.50
C LYS A 47 21.04 -5.74 15.07
N ASN A 48 22.05 -6.44 14.57
CA ASN A 48 21.90 -7.24 13.35
C ASN A 48 20.86 -8.32 13.63
N ARG A 49 19.60 -8.04 13.32
CA ARG A 49 18.48 -8.98 13.43
C ARG A 49 18.45 -9.91 12.23
N ASN A 50 18.01 -11.13 12.46
CA ASN A 50 17.88 -12.11 11.39
C ASN A 50 16.67 -11.75 10.53
N LYS A 51 16.85 -11.81 9.21
CA LYS A 51 15.74 -11.58 8.30
C LYS A 51 14.64 -12.61 8.52
N LYS A 52 13.39 -12.14 8.55
CA LYS A 52 12.20 -12.97 8.67
C LYS A 52 11.30 -12.81 7.46
N MET A 53 10.90 -13.96 6.93
CA MET A 53 9.96 -14.05 5.83
C MET A 53 8.56 -14.31 6.38
N LEU A 54 7.79 -13.24 6.58
CA LEU A 54 6.40 -13.37 7.02
C LEU A 54 5.49 -13.63 5.81
N ILE A 55 4.47 -14.45 6.02
CA ILE A 55 3.36 -14.56 5.07
C ILE A 55 2.55 -13.26 5.11
N ASN A 56 2.18 -12.81 6.31
CA ASN A 56 1.44 -11.56 6.52
C ASN A 56 2.10 -10.70 7.59
N PHE A 57 2.27 -9.42 7.27
CA PHE A 57 2.74 -8.40 8.19
C PHE A 57 1.78 -7.21 8.20
N LEU A 58 1.25 -6.86 9.37
CA LEU A 58 0.50 -5.62 9.57
C LEU A 58 1.26 -4.71 10.53
N PHE A 59 1.45 -3.47 10.11
CA PHE A 59 2.02 -2.41 10.93
C PHE A 59 1.08 -1.21 10.99
N SER A 60 0.72 -0.81 12.20
CA SER A 60 -0.14 0.34 12.46
C SER A 60 0.49 1.26 13.47
N ASP A 61 0.81 2.49 13.07
CA ASP A 61 1.32 3.51 13.99
C ASP A 61 1.12 4.92 13.38
N HIS A 62 0.66 5.84 14.23
CA HIS A 62 0.33 7.22 13.86
C HIS A 62 1.56 8.13 13.75
N SER A 63 2.68 7.77 14.39
CA SER A 63 3.88 8.62 14.49
C SER A 63 5.15 7.84 14.13
N ILE A 64 5.16 7.27 12.92
CA ILE A 64 6.32 6.53 12.43
C ILE A 64 7.46 7.48 12.10
N SER A 65 8.55 7.31 12.84
CA SER A 65 9.81 7.96 12.54
C SER A 65 10.58 7.17 11.46
N LYS A 66 11.56 7.82 10.83
CA LYS A 66 12.55 7.14 9.98
C LYS A 66 13.26 5.98 10.71
N TYR A 67 13.33 6.02 12.04
CA TYR A 67 14.01 5.00 12.85
C TYR A 67 13.18 3.73 13.01
N ASP A 68 11.87 3.87 13.26
CA ASP A 68 10.94 2.72 13.32
C ASP A 68 11.03 1.87 12.06
N ILE A 69 11.20 2.54 10.94
CA ILE A 69 11.32 1.95 9.63
C ILE A 69 12.60 1.12 9.46
N LEU A 70 13.75 1.63 9.93
CA LEU A 70 15.02 0.90 9.86
C LEU A 70 14.97 -0.34 10.75
N GLU A 71 14.32 -0.23 11.90
CA GLU A 71 14.11 -1.35 12.81
C GLU A 71 13.24 -2.45 12.19
N LEU A 72 12.31 -2.13 11.28
CA LEU A 72 11.47 -3.11 10.57
C LEU A 72 12.16 -3.75 9.35
N SER A 73 13.40 -3.37 9.04
CA SER A 73 14.12 -3.84 7.84
C SER A 73 14.38 -5.36 7.83
N PHE A 74 14.36 -6.03 8.98
CA PHE A 74 14.49 -7.49 9.03
C PHE A 74 13.22 -8.22 8.59
N LEU A 75 12.07 -7.54 8.51
CA LEU A 75 10.79 -8.10 8.07
C LEU A 75 10.56 -7.96 6.54
N THR A 76 11.59 -7.56 5.80
CA THR A 76 11.49 -7.10 4.41
C THR A 76 11.28 -8.19 3.37
N GLU A 77 11.43 -9.45 3.78
CA GLU A 77 11.17 -10.62 2.92
C GLU A 77 9.70 -11.07 2.98
N SER A 78 8.86 -10.32 3.70
CA SER A 78 7.44 -10.64 3.82
C SER A 78 6.71 -10.58 2.47
N LYS A 79 5.73 -11.48 2.27
CA LYS A 79 4.95 -11.56 1.02
C LYS A 79 3.79 -10.56 0.97
N SER A 80 3.05 -10.45 2.08
CA SER A 80 1.90 -9.57 2.20
C SER A 80 2.13 -8.56 3.32
N VAL A 81 2.08 -7.27 3.00
CA VAL A 81 2.32 -6.17 3.94
C VAL A 81 1.12 -5.23 3.98
N THR A 82 0.66 -4.90 5.17
CA THR A 82 -0.36 -3.89 5.43
C THR A 82 0.22 -2.79 6.29
N LEU A 83 0.19 -1.55 5.79
CA LEU A 83 0.53 -0.35 6.55
C LEU A 83 -0.76 0.41 6.87
N GLU A 84 -0.98 0.70 8.15
CA GLU A 84 -2.20 1.33 8.63
C GLU A 84 -1.88 2.60 9.45
N LYS A 85 -2.60 3.70 9.18
CA LYS A 85 -2.49 4.99 9.90
C LYS A 85 -1.09 5.62 9.89
N VAL A 86 -0.22 5.12 9.03
CA VAL A 86 1.13 5.61 8.82
C VAL A 86 1.05 6.97 8.12
N ASN A 87 1.35 8.05 8.84
CA ASN A 87 1.51 9.37 8.26
C ASN A 87 2.97 9.53 7.80
N ILE A 88 3.19 9.48 6.49
CA ILE A 88 4.50 9.26 5.90
C ILE A 88 4.94 10.58 5.30
N ILE A 89 5.76 11.35 6.02
CA ILE A 89 6.45 12.47 5.40
C ILE A 89 7.82 11.97 4.92
N GLY A 90 7.92 11.59 3.65
CA GLY A 90 9.19 11.26 2.97
C GLY A 90 9.83 9.94 3.39
N SER A 91 9.05 9.07 4.03
CA SER A 91 9.57 7.92 4.75
C SER A 91 9.30 6.58 4.08
N ILE A 92 8.34 6.42 3.15
CA ILE A 92 8.28 5.18 2.33
C ILE A 92 9.55 5.09 1.49
N VAL A 93 10.04 6.22 0.95
CA VAL A 93 11.33 6.28 0.23
C VAL A 93 12.44 5.67 1.08
N ASN A 94 12.61 6.10 2.33
CA ASN A 94 13.62 5.55 3.23
C ASN A 94 13.30 4.14 3.74
N SER A 95 12.01 3.78 3.86
CA SER A 95 11.59 2.44 4.28
C SER A 95 11.90 1.39 3.25
N PHE A 96 11.67 1.73 1.97
CA PHE A 96 11.68 0.77 0.89
C PHE A 96 12.93 0.89 -0.01
N GLN A 97 13.67 2.00 -0.01
CA GLN A 97 14.89 2.15 -0.83
C GLN A 97 16.07 1.31 -0.32
N ASN A 98 16.29 1.24 1.00
CA ASN A 98 17.42 0.47 1.54
C ASN A 98 17.10 -1.03 1.73
N CYS A 99 15.82 -1.37 1.75
CA CYS A 99 15.34 -2.67 2.20
C CYS A 99 15.08 -3.69 1.08
N LYS A 100 15.19 -3.31 -0.20
CA LYS A 100 14.97 -4.20 -1.37
C LYS A 100 13.81 -5.18 -1.14
N PHE A 101 12.59 -4.68 -0.97
CA PHE A 101 11.35 -5.47 -0.82
C PHE A 101 10.97 -6.19 -2.12
N ASN A 102 11.85 -7.07 -2.55
CA ASN A 102 11.74 -7.81 -3.80
C ASN A 102 10.72 -8.93 -3.69
N GLN A 103 10.36 -9.36 -2.49
CA GLN A 103 9.46 -10.50 -2.26
C GLN A 103 8.02 -10.08 -1.97
N ILE A 104 7.74 -8.78 -1.77
CA ILE A 104 6.36 -8.33 -1.58
C ILE A 104 5.57 -8.57 -2.85
N GLU A 105 4.56 -9.43 -2.73
CA GLU A 105 3.56 -9.74 -3.75
C GLU A 105 2.26 -8.96 -3.50
N SER A 106 1.99 -8.59 -2.25
CA SER A 106 0.76 -7.90 -1.82
C SER A 106 1.05 -6.73 -0.87
N LEU A 107 0.57 -5.54 -1.23
CA LEU A 107 0.73 -4.33 -0.42
C LEU A 107 -0.60 -3.63 -0.19
N THR A 108 -0.93 -3.37 1.07
CA THR A 108 -2.14 -2.65 1.47
C THR A 108 -1.80 -1.42 2.29
N PHE A 109 -2.39 -0.29 1.95
CA PHE A 109 -2.34 0.94 2.73
C PHE A 109 -3.74 1.25 3.26
N LYS A 110 -3.84 1.57 4.56
CA LYS A 110 -5.09 1.96 5.22
C LYS A 110 -4.89 3.26 5.97
N TYR A 111 -5.76 4.25 5.77
CA TYR A 111 -5.70 5.52 6.50
C TYR A 111 -4.33 6.24 6.38
N CYS A 112 -3.59 5.99 5.31
CA CYS A 112 -2.28 6.61 5.06
C CYS A 112 -2.46 7.95 4.32
N ILE A 113 -1.53 8.87 4.57
CA ILE A 113 -1.44 10.14 3.84
C ILE A 113 -0.12 10.12 3.06
N PHE A 114 -0.21 10.34 1.75
CA PHE A 114 0.93 10.43 0.84
C PHE A 114 1.12 11.88 0.39
N SER A 115 2.37 12.31 0.25
CA SER A 115 2.73 13.67 -0.12
C SER A 115 3.95 13.72 -1.05
N THR A 116 4.33 14.90 -1.55
CA THR A 116 5.47 15.08 -2.47
C THR A 116 6.77 14.38 -2.05
N PRO A 117 7.17 14.35 -0.76
CA PRO A 117 8.31 13.57 -0.30
C PRO A 117 8.25 12.06 -0.55
N ASP A 118 7.07 11.49 -0.82
CA ASP A 118 6.87 10.05 -1.06
C ASP A 118 7.04 9.66 -2.53
N LYS A 119 7.61 10.53 -3.36
CA LYS A 119 7.92 10.21 -4.76
C LYS A 119 8.80 8.97 -4.88
N GLU A 120 8.44 8.08 -5.80
CA GLU A 120 9.13 6.84 -6.15
C GLU A 120 9.37 5.87 -4.99
N SER A 121 8.50 5.97 -3.99
CA SER A 121 8.63 5.27 -2.74
C SER A 121 8.17 3.81 -2.83
N ILE A 122 7.20 3.51 -3.70
CA ILE A 122 6.82 2.14 -4.00
C ILE A 122 7.79 1.57 -5.02
N ARG A 123 8.54 0.52 -4.63
CA ARG A 123 9.62 -0.11 -5.44
C ARG A 123 9.55 -1.65 -5.50
N CYS A 124 8.40 -2.24 -5.20
CA CYS A 124 8.27 -3.69 -5.09
C CYS A 124 8.10 -4.35 -6.47
N LYS A 125 9.17 -4.94 -7.04
CA LYS A 125 9.16 -5.49 -8.41
C LYS A 125 8.20 -6.68 -8.62
N ASN A 126 7.96 -7.47 -7.58
CA ASN A 126 7.10 -8.64 -7.62
C ASN A 126 5.66 -8.34 -7.17
N LEU A 127 5.32 -7.06 -6.98
CA LEU A 127 4.00 -6.65 -6.54
C LEU A 127 2.92 -7.08 -7.55
N GLU A 128 2.01 -7.93 -7.11
CA GLU A 128 0.87 -8.43 -7.89
C GLU A 128 -0.46 -7.84 -7.41
N TYR A 129 -0.56 -7.51 -6.13
CA TYR A 129 -1.75 -6.97 -5.49
C TYR A 129 -1.43 -5.65 -4.80
N ILE A 130 -2.24 -4.62 -5.06
CA ILE A 130 -2.17 -3.37 -4.31
C ILE A 130 -3.56 -2.88 -3.91
N LYS A 131 -3.66 -2.39 -2.67
CA LYS A 131 -4.88 -1.80 -2.13
C LYS A 131 -4.60 -0.51 -1.39
N PHE A 132 -5.42 0.49 -1.66
CA PHE A 132 -5.51 1.73 -0.88
C PHE A 132 -6.91 1.81 -0.26
N HIS A 133 -6.99 2.11 1.03
CA HIS A 133 -8.25 2.23 1.74
C HIS A 133 -8.23 3.47 2.62
N ARG A 134 -9.14 4.42 2.35
CA ARG A 134 -9.20 5.71 3.04
C ARG A 134 -7.86 6.44 3.05
N CYS A 135 -7.14 6.38 1.93
CA CYS A 135 -5.87 7.05 1.75
C CYS A 135 -6.06 8.45 1.18
N LYS A 136 -5.18 9.38 1.57
CA LYS A 136 -5.11 10.74 1.03
C LYS A 136 -3.84 10.95 0.22
N PHE A 137 -3.95 11.70 -0.87
CA PHE A 137 -2.84 11.97 -1.80
C PHE A 137 -2.70 13.48 -1.98
N ASP A 138 -1.80 14.09 -1.22
CA ASP A 138 -1.62 15.53 -1.15
C ASP A 138 -0.50 15.95 -2.13
N ASN A 139 -0.89 16.53 -3.27
CA ASN A 139 0.03 16.95 -4.34
C ASN A 139 0.91 15.82 -4.91
N ILE A 140 0.44 14.58 -4.83
CA ILE A 140 1.07 13.39 -5.42
C ILE A 140 0.02 12.53 -6.13
N ASN A 141 0.45 11.77 -7.12
CA ASN A 141 -0.36 10.81 -7.88
C ASN A 141 0.46 9.52 -8.08
N PHE A 142 -0.13 8.47 -8.63
CA PHE A 142 0.50 7.16 -8.80
C PHE A 142 1.74 7.20 -9.70
N SER A 143 1.73 7.99 -10.78
CA SER A 143 2.91 8.12 -11.66
C SER A 143 4.13 8.73 -10.94
N ASN A 144 3.89 9.45 -9.85
CA ASN A 144 4.91 10.02 -8.99
C ASN A 144 5.24 9.10 -7.81
N LEU A 145 4.26 8.38 -7.26
CA LEU A 145 4.42 7.52 -6.08
C LEU A 145 5.19 6.23 -6.39
N PHE A 146 4.96 5.64 -7.56
CA PHE A 146 5.63 4.42 -8.00
C PHE A 146 6.93 4.74 -8.72
N CYS A 147 8.00 3.99 -8.45
CA CYS A 147 9.27 4.15 -9.16
C CYS A 147 9.12 3.80 -10.64
N LYS A 148 9.61 4.70 -11.52
CA LYS A 148 9.46 4.63 -12.97
C LYS A 148 10.34 3.57 -13.62
N ASP A 149 11.45 3.20 -12.99
CA ASP A 149 12.40 2.22 -13.52
C ASP A 149 11.94 0.77 -13.33
N ILE A 150 10.78 0.56 -12.68
CA ILE A 150 10.27 -0.76 -12.35
C ILE A 150 9.09 -1.11 -13.23
N ARG A 151 9.20 -2.26 -13.89
CA ARG A 151 8.07 -2.90 -14.59
C ARG A 151 7.27 -3.74 -13.60
N TYR A 152 6.18 -3.18 -13.08
CA TYR A 152 5.34 -3.86 -12.11
C TYR A 152 4.54 -5.01 -12.72
N LYS A 153 4.31 -6.05 -11.91
CA LYS A 153 3.48 -7.22 -12.23
C LYS A 153 2.08 -7.11 -11.63
N ILE A 154 1.60 -5.90 -11.35
CA ILE A 154 0.32 -5.67 -10.67
C ILE A 154 -0.80 -6.28 -11.51
N LYS A 155 -1.48 -7.28 -10.95
CA LYS A 155 -2.63 -7.97 -11.51
C LYS A 155 -3.94 -7.42 -10.96
N LYS A 156 -3.95 -7.03 -9.68
CA LYS A 156 -5.15 -6.57 -9.00
C LYS A 156 -4.92 -5.24 -8.28
N PHE A 157 -5.78 -4.27 -8.55
CA PHE A 157 -5.75 -2.95 -7.96
C PHE A 157 -7.07 -2.65 -7.24
N TYR A 158 -6.99 -2.19 -6.00
CA TYR A 158 -8.14 -1.82 -5.20
C TYR A 158 -7.98 -0.41 -4.65
N MET A 159 -9.02 0.40 -4.79
CA MET A 159 -9.09 1.72 -4.17
C MET A 159 -10.43 1.86 -3.49
N ASN A 160 -10.41 1.99 -2.18
CA ASN A 160 -11.61 2.11 -1.37
C ASN A 160 -11.60 3.46 -0.67
N GLU A 161 -12.70 4.20 -0.77
CA GLU A 161 -12.94 5.46 -0.02
C GLU A 161 -11.79 6.45 -0.18
N SER A 162 -11.21 6.53 -1.38
CA SER A 162 -10.07 7.38 -1.69
C SER A 162 -10.31 8.10 -3.02
N GLN A 163 -9.55 9.16 -3.29
CA GLN A 163 -9.73 9.97 -4.50
C GLN A 163 -8.65 9.65 -5.54
N LEU A 164 -9.07 9.55 -6.80
CA LEU A 164 -8.18 9.48 -7.97
C LEU A 164 -8.16 10.81 -8.71
N THR A 165 -7.11 10.99 -9.50
CA THR A 165 -6.94 12.05 -10.49
C THR A 165 -6.85 11.45 -11.90
N ASP A 166 -6.96 12.27 -12.94
CA ASP A 166 -6.78 11.84 -14.33
C ASP A 166 -5.41 11.16 -14.55
N LYS A 167 -4.37 11.64 -13.87
CA LYS A 167 -3.01 11.06 -13.95
C LYS A 167 -2.94 9.67 -13.35
N ASP A 168 -3.73 9.38 -12.32
CA ASP A 168 -3.80 8.06 -11.71
C ASP A 168 -4.42 7.04 -12.66
N LEU A 169 -5.47 7.43 -13.39
CA LEU A 169 -6.08 6.57 -14.40
C LEU A 169 -5.12 6.27 -15.55
N ILE A 170 -4.40 7.29 -16.06
CA ILE A 170 -3.39 7.09 -17.10
C ILE A 170 -2.33 6.08 -16.65
N TRP A 171 -1.87 6.20 -15.40
CA TRP A 171 -0.92 5.24 -14.84
C TRP A 171 -1.51 3.82 -14.78
N LEU A 172 -2.76 3.67 -14.36
CA LEU A 172 -3.43 2.36 -14.34
C LEU A 172 -3.53 1.74 -15.74
N CYS A 173 -3.85 2.53 -16.77
CA CYS A 173 -3.90 2.06 -18.17
C CYS A 173 -2.56 1.50 -18.66
N SER A 174 -1.45 2.03 -18.13
CA SER A 174 -0.10 1.57 -18.49
C SER A 174 0.29 0.20 -17.93
N LEU A 175 -0.46 -0.34 -16.96
CA LEU A 175 -0.14 -1.61 -16.29
C LEU A 175 -0.48 -2.82 -17.18
N ARG A 176 0.56 -3.46 -17.74
CA ARG A 176 0.44 -4.60 -18.67
C ARG A 176 -0.16 -5.87 -18.07
N CYS A 177 0.02 -6.08 -16.77
CA CYS A 177 -0.45 -7.29 -16.09
C CYS A 177 -1.82 -7.12 -15.44
N LEU A 178 -2.40 -5.92 -15.49
CA LEU A 178 -3.61 -5.60 -14.76
C LEU A 178 -4.80 -6.36 -15.36
N VAL A 179 -5.46 -7.16 -14.53
CA VAL A 179 -6.65 -7.95 -14.91
C VAL A 179 -7.87 -7.61 -14.06
N TYR A 180 -7.69 -6.90 -12.94
CA TYR A 180 -8.78 -6.55 -12.06
C TYR A 180 -8.56 -5.20 -11.40
N MET A 181 -9.59 -4.35 -11.44
CA MET A 181 -9.69 -3.12 -10.68
C MET A 181 -10.99 -3.06 -9.89
N SER A 182 -10.93 -2.52 -8.68
CA SER A 182 -12.12 -2.26 -7.87
C SER A 182 -12.04 -0.90 -7.22
N PHE A 183 -13.08 -0.10 -7.41
CA PHE A 183 -13.27 1.18 -6.75
C PHE A 183 -14.53 1.13 -5.88
N PHE A 184 -14.36 1.11 -4.56
CA PHE A 184 -15.46 1.07 -3.59
C PHE A 184 -15.58 2.43 -2.90
N ASP A 185 -16.70 3.14 -3.07
CA ASP A 185 -16.93 4.50 -2.52
C ASP A 185 -15.76 5.48 -2.75
N SER A 186 -15.02 5.27 -3.84
CA SER A 186 -13.91 6.13 -4.25
C SER A 186 -14.40 7.25 -5.15
N ILE A 187 -13.69 8.38 -5.16
CA ILE A 187 -14.02 9.55 -5.99
C ILE A 187 -13.12 9.53 -7.23
N ILE A 188 -13.71 9.46 -8.43
CA ILE A 188 -13.01 9.58 -9.71
C ILE A 188 -13.52 10.87 -10.42
N PRO A 189 -12.65 11.70 -11.00
CA PRO A 189 -13.11 12.93 -11.64
C PRO A 189 -14.02 12.62 -12.84
N TYR A 190 -15.09 13.41 -12.99
CA TYR A 190 -16.12 13.22 -14.01
C TYR A 190 -15.56 13.06 -15.43
N ASN A 191 -14.72 14.00 -15.85
CA ASN A 191 -14.13 14.01 -17.18
C ASN A 191 -13.16 12.85 -17.42
N ALA A 192 -12.55 12.34 -16.35
CA ALA A 192 -11.61 11.22 -16.42
C ALA A 192 -12.35 9.92 -16.74
N LEU A 193 -13.50 9.73 -16.10
CA LEU A 193 -14.28 8.51 -16.21
C LEU A 193 -14.95 8.35 -17.59
N LEU A 194 -15.37 9.45 -18.23
CA LEU A 194 -15.88 9.43 -19.62
C LEU A 194 -14.81 9.16 -20.68
N LYS A 195 -13.53 9.42 -20.34
CA LYS A 195 -12.40 9.13 -21.23
C LYS A 195 -11.84 7.75 -21.00
N PHE A 196 -12.28 7.05 -19.96
CA PHE A 196 -11.70 5.80 -19.51
C PHE A 196 -12.22 4.65 -20.36
N LYS A 197 -11.53 4.33 -21.45
CA LYS A 197 -11.93 3.23 -22.34
C LYS A 197 -11.17 1.97 -22.00
N LYS A 198 -11.84 0.82 -22.16
CA LYS A 198 -11.17 -0.47 -21.97
C LYS A 198 -10.03 -0.66 -22.95
N SER A 199 -10.15 -0.13 -24.16
CA SER A 199 -9.11 -0.15 -25.20
C SER A 199 -7.82 0.57 -24.81
N ASP A 200 -7.85 1.47 -23.84
CA ASP A 200 -6.69 2.26 -23.43
C ASP A 200 -5.73 1.43 -22.55
N PHE A 201 -6.18 0.27 -22.06
CA PHE A 201 -5.37 -0.61 -21.24
C PHE A 201 -4.39 -1.42 -22.08
N ALA A 202 -3.17 -1.57 -21.56
CA ALA A 202 -2.15 -2.40 -22.19
C ALA A 202 -2.54 -3.89 -22.31
N ASN A 203 -3.53 -4.37 -21.54
CA ASN A 203 -4.08 -5.73 -21.65
C ASN A 203 -5.61 -5.74 -21.43
N PRO A 204 -6.40 -5.36 -22.44
CA PRO A 204 -7.82 -5.10 -22.27
C PRO A 204 -8.65 -6.38 -22.12
N THR A 205 -8.25 -7.50 -22.75
CA THR A 205 -9.09 -8.69 -22.94
C THR A 205 -9.60 -9.29 -21.63
N ASN A 206 -8.77 -9.34 -20.59
CA ASN A 206 -9.10 -9.97 -19.30
C ASN A 206 -9.43 -8.97 -18.20
N LEU A 207 -9.49 -7.67 -18.52
CA LEU A 207 -9.69 -6.64 -17.53
C LEU A 207 -11.14 -6.61 -17.03
N LYS A 208 -11.27 -6.76 -15.72
CA LYS A 208 -12.53 -6.64 -14.98
C LYS A 208 -12.51 -5.36 -14.13
N LEU A 209 -13.57 -4.58 -14.21
CA LEU A 209 -13.75 -3.37 -13.41
C LEU A 209 -14.96 -3.54 -12.50
N ASN A 210 -14.76 -3.25 -11.21
CA ASN A 210 -15.83 -3.22 -10.23
C ASN A 210 -15.96 -1.81 -9.63
N LEU A 211 -17.19 -1.29 -9.63
CA LEU A 211 -17.53 0.03 -9.09
C LEU A 211 -18.68 -0.12 -8.09
N PHE A 212 -18.33 -0.17 -6.80
CA PHE A 212 -19.31 -0.28 -5.72
C PHE A 212 -19.55 1.07 -5.05
N GLN A 213 -20.82 1.37 -4.77
CA GLN A 213 -21.25 2.55 -4.00
C GLN A 213 -20.59 3.86 -4.45
N TYR A 214 -20.44 4.01 -5.77
CA TYR A 214 -19.84 5.21 -6.33
C TYR A 214 -20.76 6.43 -6.12
N LYS A 215 -20.27 7.49 -5.48
CA LYS A 215 -20.98 8.78 -5.49
C LYS A 215 -21.16 9.23 -6.95
N ASN A 216 -22.42 9.31 -7.41
CA ASN A 216 -22.85 9.55 -8.81
C ASN A 216 -22.97 8.31 -9.73
N ARG A 217 -23.05 7.07 -9.21
CA ARG A 217 -23.20 5.82 -10.02
C ARG A 217 -24.33 5.88 -11.06
N SER A 218 -25.43 6.57 -10.76
CA SER A 218 -26.60 6.66 -11.64
C SER A 218 -26.34 7.37 -12.98
N LYS A 219 -25.37 8.30 -13.04
CA LYS A 219 -25.08 9.06 -14.26
C LYS A 219 -24.24 8.29 -15.29
N TYR A 220 -23.51 7.25 -14.88
CA TYR A 220 -22.47 6.60 -15.70
C TYR A 220 -22.62 5.09 -15.84
N LYS A 221 -23.66 4.53 -15.23
CA LYS A 221 -23.89 3.08 -15.22
C LYS A 221 -23.85 2.50 -16.64
N ASN A 222 -24.43 3.19 -17.61
CA ASN A 222 -24.52 2.73 -19.00
C ASN A 222 -23.16 2.76 -19.71
N HIS A 223 -22.45 3.89 -19.69
CA HIS A 223 -21.14 4.00 -20.33
C HIS A 223 -20.12 3.00 -19.77
N ILE A 224 -20.07 2.84 -18.45
CA ILE A 224 -19.13 1.90 -17.82
C ILE A 224 -19.53 0.45 -18.11
N TYR A 225 -20.84 0.17 -18.14
CA TYR A 225 -21.34 -1.15 -18.50
C TYR A 225 -20.96 -1.52 -19.93
N GLU A 226 -21.12 -0.60 -20.88
CA GLU A 226 -20.73 -0.78 -22.28
C GLU A 226 -19.23 -1.03 -22.43
N GLU A 227 -18.39 -0.26 -21.74
CA GLU A 227 -16.93 -0.36 -21.86
C GLU A 227 -16.32 -1.58 -21.17
N PHE A 228 -16.79 -1.92 -19.96
CA PHE A 228 -16.10 -2.89 -19.11
C PHE A 228 -16.89 -4.17 -18.81
N GLY A 229 -18.22 -4.16 -18.98
CA GLY A 229 -19.11 -5.23 -18.55
C GLY A 229 -19.14 -5.35 -17.02
N LEU A 230 -20.28 -5.03 -16.38
CA LEU A 230 -20.37 -5.12 -14.92
C LEU A 230 -20.34 -6.59 -14.45
N ILE A 231 -19.54 -6.86 -13.42
CA ILE A 231 -19.75 -7.99 -12.51
C ILE A 231 -20.55 -7.43 -11.33
N ASP A 232 -21.88 -7.39 -11.45
CA ASP A 232 -22.75 -7.16 -10.30
C ASP A 232 -22.71 -8.44 -9.43
N ARG A 233 -22.06 -8.37 -8.26
CA ARG A 233 -22.25 -9.32 -7.16
C ARG A 233 -22.27 -8.59 -5.84
#